data_AF-A0A7S0ISH6-F1
#
_entry.id   AF-A0A7S0ISH6-F1
#
_cell.length_a   1.000
_cell.length_b   1.000
_cell.length_c   1.000
_cell.angle_alpha   90.00
_cell.angle_beta   90.00
_cell.angle_gamma   90.00
#
_symmetry.space_group_name_H-M   'P 1'
#
loop_
_entity.id
_entity.type
_entity.pdbx_description
1 polymer ?
#
loop_
_entity_poly.entity_id
_entity_poly.type
_entity_poly.pdbx_seq_one_letter_code
_entity_poly.pdbx_strand_id
1 'polypeptide(L)'
;EQRHRTGGMRYAFAFFPWGVLAPLNLAKLMLNKVSPTAHLWVPKETEQCQAACGIARMWATLFWSMQFVWAVAYLYVEVNREQVGLIYFGVATKLIVGALLLKAYMTGVILWPIGLGGALLEWMFAALFLMDLRSRKAAAKRHS
;
A
#
# COMPACT_ATOMS: atom_id res chain seq x y z
N GLU A 1 -3.45 14.99 30.70
CA GLU A 1 -2.62 15.22 29.49
C GLU A 1 -1.92 13.96 28.92
N GLN A 2 -2.37 12.73 29.24
CA GLN A 2 -1.63 11.50 28.91
C GLN A 2 -2.38 10.48 28.02
N ARG A 3 -3.50 10.85 27.38
CA ARG A 3 -4.39 9.88 26.70
C ARG A 3 -4.22 9.69 25.19
N HIS A 4 -3.15 10.20 24.56
CA HIS A 4 -3.03 10.19 23.08
C HIS A 4 -1.92 9.33 22.47
N ARG A 5 -0.99 8.77 23.26
CA ARG A 5 0.29 8.25 22.71
C ARG A 5 0.27 6.84 22.09
N THR A 6 -0.70 5.98 22.37
CA THR A 6 -0.65 4.58 21.88
C THR A 6 -1.30 4.34 20.51
N GLY A 7 -2.07 5.30 19.99
CA GLY A 7 -2.67 5.19 18.65
C GLY A 7 -1.71 5.54 17.51
N GLY A 8 -0.63 6.28 17.79
CA GLY A 8 0.06 7.04 16.75
C GLY A 8 1.16 6.36 15.96
N MET A 9 1.39 5.09 16.25
CA MET A 9 2.40 4.31 15.56
C MET A 9 1.82 3.53 14.37
N ARG A 10 0.49 3.38 14.30
CA ARG A 10 -0.18 2.49 13.32
C ARG A 10 -0.14 3.06 11.90
N TYR A 11 -0.45 4.34 11.75
CA TYR A 11 -0.47 5.00 10.44
C TYR A 11 0.95 5.34 9.95
N ALA A 12 1.85 5.70 10.87
CA ALA A 12 3.28 5.85 10.58
C ALA A 12 3.92 4.52 10.14
N PHE A 13 3.54 3.39 10.73
CA PHE A 13 4.02 2.08 10.29
C PHE A 13 3.52 1.71 8.89
N ALA A 14 2.31 2.13 8.52
CA ALA A 14 1.77 1.98 7.16
C ALA A 14 2.46 2.87 6.13
N PHE A 15 3.10 3.95 6.55
CA PHE A 15 3.93 4.79 5.68
C PHE A 15 5.21 4.06 5.25
N PHE A 16 5.94 3.44 6.17
CA PHE A 16 7.28 2.90 5.91
C PHE A 16 7.44 2.01 4.66
N PRO A 17 6.60 0.99 4.43
CA PRO A 17 6.78 0.13 3.26
C PRO A 17 6.62 0.93 1.96
N TRP A 18 5.69 1.88 1.89
CA TRP A 18 5.35 2.54 0.62
C TRP A 18 6.02 3.91 0.44
N GLY A 19 6.28 4.65 1.52
CA GLY A 19 6.94 5.95 1.52
C GLY A 19 8.38 5.90 1.01
N VAL A 20 9.05 4.75 1.13
CA VAL A 20 10.40 4.53 0.59
C VAL A 20 10.37 3.69 -0.69
N LEU A 21 9.64 2.57 -0.72
CA LEU A 21 9.67 1.68 -1.88
C LEU A 21 8.99 2.30 -3.11
N ALA A 22 7.92 3.09 -2.95
CA ALA A 22 7.22 3.64 -4.09
C ALA A 22 8.05 4.70 -4.85
N PRO A 23 8.69 5.69 -4.19
CA PRO A 23 9.59 6.62 -4.88
C PRO A 23 10.77 5.93 -5.57
N LEU A 24 11.36 4.91 -4.93
CA LEU A 24 12.47 4.15 -5.54
C LEU A 24 12.03 3.41 -6.80
N ASN A 25 10.83 2.80 -6.78
CA ASN A 25 10.28 2.12 -7.95
C ASN A 25 9.87 3.11 -9.06
N LEU A 26 9.34 4.28 -8.71
CA LEU A 26 9.07 5.35 -9.68
C LEU A 26 10.34 5.85 -10.35
N ALA A 27 11.38 6.16 -9.59
CA ALA A 27 12.68 6.59 -10.13
C ALA A 27 13.27 5.54 -11.07
N LYS A 28 13.21 4.26 -10.67
CA LYS A 28 13.62 3.13 -11.51
C LYS A 28 12.84 3.08 -12.83
N LEU A 29 11.51 3.23 -12.78
CA LEU A 29 10.66 3.24 -13.98
C LEU A 29 11.00 4.41 -14.90
N MET A 30 11.30 5.60 -14.37
CA MET A 30 11.70 6.76 -15.17
C MET A 30 13.04 6.53 -15.87
N LEU A 31 13.99 5.87 -15.21
CA LEU A 31 15.32 5.55 -15.76
C LEU A 31 15.31 4.43 -16.82
N ASN A 32 14.15 3.80 -17.08
CA ASN A 32 14.01 2.64 -17.97
C ASN A 32 14.93 1.46 -17.63
N LYS A 33 15.34 1.33 -16.37
CA LYS A 33 16.25 0.27 -15.96
C LYS A 33 15.48 -0.93 -15.45
N VAL A 34 15.65 -2.06 -16.12
CA VAL A 34 15.26 -3.37 -15.59
C VAL A 34 16.15 -3.63 -14.36
N SER A 35 15.55 -4.02 -13.22
CA SER A 35 16.37 -4.35 -12.05
C SER A 35 17.09 -5.66 -12.36
N PRO A 36 18.37 -5.81 -12.00
CA PRO A 36 19.05 -7.10 -12.07
C PRO A 36 18.27 -8.20 -11.34
N THR A 37 17.46 -7.85 -10.34
CA THR A 37 16.64 -8.76 -9.54
C THR A 37 15.20 -8.92 -10.03
N ALA A 38 14.77 -8.26 -11.12
CA ALA A 38 13.37 -8.28 -11.55
C ALA A 38 12.88 -9.70 -11.91
N HIS A 39 13.74 -10.51 -12.52
CA HIS A 39 13.50 -11.94 -12.79
C HIS A 39 13.19 -12.79 -11.54
N LEU A 40 13.53 -12.32 -10.34
CA LEU A 40 13.18 -13.01 -9.09
C LEU A 40 11.73 -12.79 -8.68
N TRP A 41 11.08 -11.76 -9.23
CA TRP A 41 9.77 -11.29 -8.77
C TRP A 41 8.71 -11.31 -9.86
N VAL A 42 9.10 -11.38 -11.12
CA VAL A 42 8.24 -11.29 -12.30
C VAL A 42 8.76 -12.30 -13.34
N PRO A 43 7.89 -13.08 -14.01
CA PRO A 43 8.33 -13.98 -15.08
C PRO A 43 9.00 -13.23 -16.23
N LYS A 44 9.93 -13.89 -16.93
CA LYS A 44 10.68 -13.28 -18.04
C LYS A 44 9.78 -12.70 -19.14
N GLU A 45 8.66 -13.35 -19.47
CA GLU A 45 7.75 -12.83 -20.51
C GLU A 45 7.11 -11.51 -20.06
N THR A 46 6.76 -11.41 -18.79
CA THR A 46 6.15 -10.20 -18.21
C THR A 46 7.19 -9.09 -18.03
N GLU A 47 8.43 -9.43 -17.71
CA GLU A 47 9.56 -8.49 -17.62
C GLU A 47 9.89 -7.86 -18.99
N GLN A 48 9.92 -8.68 -20.05
CA GLN A 48 10.12 -8.21 -21.42
C GLN A 48 8.95 -7.33 -21.88
N CYS A 49 7.71 -7.68 -21.51
CA CYS A 49 6.54 -6.87 -21.77
C CYS A 49 6.57 -5.52 -21.01
N GLN A 50 7.08 -5.47 -19.77
CA GLN A 50 7.27 -4.20 -19.05
C GLN A 50 8.29 -3.28 -19.72
N ALA A 51 9.34 -3.83 -20.32
CA ALA A 51 10.35 -3.06 -21.05
C ALA A 51 9.86 -2.62 -22.45
N ALA A 52 9.07 -3.46 -23.13
CA ALA A 52 8.64 -3.23 -24.51
C ALA A 52 7.27 -2.51 -24.63
N CYS A 53 6.36 -2.71 -23.67
CA CYS A 53 5.01 -2.17 -23.73
C CYS A 53 4.86 -0.96 -22.80
N GLY A 54 4.71 0.23 -23.39
CA GLY A 54 4.49 1.48 -22.66
C GLY A 54 3.29 1.43 -21.69
N ILE A 55 2.31 0.57 -21.96
CA ILE A 55 1.14 0.38 -21.10
C ILE A 55 1.52 -0.24 -19.74
N ALA A 56 2.43 -1.21 -19.71
CA ALA A 56 2.86 -1.87 -18.49
C ALA A 56 3.66 -0.91 -17.60
N ARG A 57 4.42 0.00 -18.21
CA ARG A 57 5.11 1.11 -17.54
C ARG A 57 4.13 2.13 -16.98
N MET A 58 3.08 2.48 -17.73
CA MET A 58 2.01 3.37 -17.26
C MET A 58 1.30 2.80 -16.03
N TRP A 59 0.91 1.52 -16.07
CA TRP A 59 0.28 0.85 -14.93
C TRP A 59 1.19 0.78 -13.71
N ALA A 60 2.48 0.48 -13.91
CA ALA A 60 3.44 0.47 -12.82
C ALA A 60 3.59 1.88 -12.19
N THR A 61 3.71 2.93 -13.01
CA THR A 61 3.79 4.32 -12.53
C THR A 61 2.53 4.71 -11.74
N LEU A 62 1.34 4.36 -12.23
CA LEU A 62 0.08 4.63 -11.54
C LEU A 62 0.00 3.90 -10.21
N PHE A 63 0.37 2.62 -10.19
CA PHE A 63 0.38 1.80 -8.98
C PHE A 63 1.30 2.40 -7.91
N TRP A 64 2.56 2.67 -8.25
CA TRP A 64 3.52 3.19 -7.27
C TRP A 64 3.18 4.61 -6.83
N SER A 65 2.72 5.48 -7.73
CA SER A 65 2.23 6.82 -7.37
C SER A 65 1.07 6.74 -6.37
N MET A 66 0.11 5.84 -6.61
CA MET A 66 -1.02 5.63 -5.71
C MET A 66 -0.56 5.15 -4.32
N GLN A 67 0.38 4.20 -4.25
CA GLN A 67 0.92 3.73 -2.96
C GLN A 67 1.62 4.85 -2.18
N PHE A 68 2.37 5.71 -2.89
CA PHE A 68 3.03 6.86 -2.27
C PHE A 68 2.02 7.88 -1.73
N VAL A 69 1.00 8.24 -2.52
CA VAL A 69 -0.05 9.17 -2.09
C VAL A 69 -0.76 8.66 -0.85
N TRP A 70 -1.09 7.36 -0.80
CA TRP A 70 -1.71 6.76 0.38
C TRP A 70 -0.80 6.75 1.61
N ALA A 71 0.50 6.49 1.42
CA ALA A 71 1.46 6.58 2.52
C ALA A 71 1.44 7.99 3.14
N VAL A 72 1.49 9.03 2.31
CA VAL A 72 1.43 10.43 2.77
C VAL A 72 0.08 10.74 3.42
N ALA A 73 -1.03 10.26 2.85
CA ALA A 73 -2.37 10.42 3.42
C ALA A 73 -2.46 9.82 4.83
N TYR A 74 -1.81 8.68 5.09
CA TYR A 74 -1.79 8.09 6.43
C TYR A 74 -0.96 8.90 7.42
N LEU A 75 0.15 9.52 7.00
CA LEU A 75 0.85 10.51 7.85
C LEU A 75 -0.03 11.72 8.16
N TYR A 76 -0.82 12.18 7.19
CA TYR A 76 -1.76 13.27 7.41
C TYR A 76 -2.85 12.89 8.42
N VAL A 77 -3.42 11.69 8.33
CA VAL A 77 -4.39 11.14 9.29
C VAL A 77 -3.81 11.01 10.70
N GLU A 78 -2.50 10.72 10.81
CA GLU A 78 -1.82 10.61 12.09
C GLU A 78 -1.91 11.92 12.88
N VAL A 79 -1.75 13.05 12.17
CA VAL A 79 -1.85 14.41 12.73
C VAL A 79 -3.32 14.88 12.83
N ASN A 80 -4.16 14.50 11.87
CA ASN A 80 -5.55 14.95 11.73
C ASN A 80 -6.51 13.78 11.93
N ARG A 81 -6.62 13.31 13.18
CA ARG A 81 -7.32 12.05 13.52
C ARG A 81 -8.83 12.12 13.32
N GLU A 82 -9.42 13.29 13.18
CA GLU A 82 -10.84 13.48 12.88
C GLU A 82 -11.22 13.06 11.46
N GLN A 83 -10.24 12.86 10.56
CA GLN A 83 -10.42 12.50 9.15
C GLN A 83 -10.81 11.02 8.95
N VAL A 84 -11.90 10.60 9.57
CA VAL A 84 -12.39 9.22 9.57
C VAL A 84 -12.76 8.73 8.15
N GLY A 85 -13.27 9.61 7.29
CA GLY A 85 -13.59 9.29 5.90
C GLY A 85 -12.37 8.84 5.10
N LEU A 86 -11.22 9.49 5.31
CA LEU A 86 -9.96 9.16 4.65
C LEU A 86 -9.46 7.77 5.08
N ILE A 87 -9.69 7.38 6.35
CA ILE A 87 -9.35 6.04 6.84
C ILE A 87 -10.22 4.98 6.16
N TYR A 88 -11.54 5.18 6.05
CA TYR A 88 -12.41 4.23 5.34
C TYR A 88 -12.03 4.07 3.87
N PHE A 89 -11.75 5.18 3.19
CA PHE A 89 -11.31 5.15 1.80
C PHE A 89 -9.96 4.43 1.66
N GLY A 90 -9.06 4.64 2.62
CA GLY A 90 -7.80 3.91 2.72
C GLY A 90 -7.99 2.41 2.90
N VAL A 91 -8.88 1.99 3.80
CA VAL A 91 -9.24 0.57 4.00
C VAL A 91 -9.75 -0.04 2.70
N ALA A 92 -10.71 0.60 2.02
CA ALA A 92 -11.25 0.10 0.76
C ALA A 92 -10.15 -0.07 -0.29
N THR A 93 -9.26 0.91 -0.41
CA THR A 93 -8.12 0.85 -1.33
C THR A 93 -7.19 -0.32 -0.98
N LYS A 94 -6.83 -0.48 0.30
CA LYS A 94 -5.97 -1.59 0.75
C LYS A 94 -6.58 -2.97 0.45
N LEU A 95 -7.88 -3.12 0.64
CA LEU A 95 -8.59 -4.36 0.29
C LEU A 95 -8.54 -4.64 -1.22
N ILE A 96 -8.83 -3.63 -2.04
CA ILE A 96 -8.81 -3.74 -3.51
C ILE A 96 -7.40 -4.07 -4.00
N VAL A 97 -6.38 -3.34 -3.54
CA VAL A 97 -4.98 -3.58 -3.91
C VAL A 97 -4.55 -4.99 -3.51
N GLY A 98 -4.87 -5.43 -2.29
CA GLY A 98 -4.53 -6.77 -1.85
C GLY A 98 -5.19 -7.86 -2.71
N ALA A 99 -6.45 -7.65 -3.10
CA ALA A 99 -7.14 -8.57 -4.02
C ALA A 99 -6.51 -8.58 -5.43
N LEU A 100 -6.09 -7.43 -5.95
CA LEU A 100 -5.40 -7.33 -7.24
C LEU A 100 -4.04 -8.04 -7.21
N LEU A 101 -3.27 -7.87 -6.13
CA LEU A 101 -1.98 -8.54 -5.93
C LEU A 101 -2.15 -10.05 -5.82
N LEU A 102 -3.14 -10.52 -5.07
CA LEU A 102 -3.45 -11.95 -4.96
C LEU A 102 -3.88 -12.53 -6.31
N LYS A 103 -4.77 -11.83 -7.04
CA LYS A 103 -5.18 -12.26 -8.39
C LYS A 103 -3.97 -12.37 -9.31
N ALA A 104 -3.12 -11.34 -9.36
CA ALA A 104 -1.94 -11.32 -10.20
C ALA A 104 -0.95 -12.45 -9.85
N TYR A 105 -0.84 -12.81 -8.56
CA TYR A 105 -0.08 -13.97 -8.12
C TYR A 105 -0.68 -15.29 -8.62
N MET A 106 -1.99 -15.48 -8.44
CA MET A 106 -2.70 -16.69 -8.87
C MET A 106 -2.67 -16.88 -10.39
N THR A 107 -2.63 -15.80 -11.16
CA THR A 107 -2.51 -15.84 -12.62
C THR A 107 -1.06 -15.90 -13.12
N GLY A 108 -0.08 -16.02 -12.21
CA GLY A 108 1.34 -16.14 -12.57
C GLY A 108 1.96 -14.85 -13.14
N VAL A 109 1.32 -13.69 -12.96
CA VAL A 109 1.82 -12.40 -13.49
C VAL A 109 2.92 -11.81 -12.58
N ILE A 110 2.85 -12.09 -11.28
CA ILE A 110 3.84 -11.68 -10.28
C ILE A 110 4.16 -12.87 -9.35
N LEU A 111 5.40 -12.96 -8.91
CA LEU A 111 5.89 -14.05 -8.06
C LEU A 111 5.91 -13.64 -6.58
N TRP A 112 6.23 -14.61 -5.73
CA TRP A 112 6.53 -14.37 -4.31
C TRP A 112 7.80 -13.52 -4.17
N PRO A 113 7.86 -12.54 -3.24
CA PRO A 113 6.88 -12.15 -2.23
C PRO A 113 5.98 -11.00 -2.67
N ILE A 114 6.18 -10.40 -3.85
CA ILE A 114 5.41 -9.22 -4.28
C ILE A 114 3.91 -9.54 -4.35
N GLY A 115 3.56 -10.69 -4.92
CA GLY A 115 2.16 -11.11 -5.04
C GLY A 115 1.50 -11.41 -3.70
N LEU A 116 1.73 -12.61 -3.17
CA LEU A 116 1.08 -13.06 -1.94
C LEU A 116 1.53 -12.25 -0.70
N GLY A 117 2.82 -11.91 -0.58
CA GLY A 117 3.33 -11.14 0.56
C GLY A 117 2.82 -9.70 0.55
N GLY A 118 2.79 -9.07 -0.62
CA GLY A 118 2.17 -7.75 -0.80
C GLY A 118 0.67 -7.76 -0.49
N ALA A 119 -0.07 -8.77 -0.95
CA ALA A 119 -1.50 -8.91 -0.65
C ALA A 119 -1.78 -9.02 0.85
N LEU A 120 -1.03 -9.88 1.55
CA LEU A 120 -1.16 -10.07 3.00
C LEU A 120 -0.83 -8.77 3.76
N LEU A 121 0.21 -8.06 3.34
CA LEU A 121 0.61 -6.78 3.95
C LEU A 121 -0.51 -5.73 3.83
N GLU A 122 -1.11 -5.60 2.65
CA GLU A 122 -2.20 -4.64 2.40
C GLU A 122 -3.44 -4.97 3.24
N TRP A 123 -3.83 -6.24 3.32
CA TRP A 123 -4.97 -6.67 4.15
C TRP A 123 -4.70 -6.54 5.65
N MET A 124 -3.46 -6.77 6.09
CA MET A 124 -3.08 -6.50 7.47
C MET A 124 -3.26 -5.01 7.81
N PHE A 125 -2.84 -4.09 6.94
CA PHE A 125 -3.08 -2.65 7.15
C PHE A 125 -4.56 -2.29 7.16
N ALA A 126 -5.35 -2.86 6.25
CA ALA A 126 -6.80 -2.69 6.24
C ALA A 126 -7.43 -3.11 7.59
N ALA A 127 -7.03 -4.27 8.11
CA ALA A 127 -7.49 -4.77 9.41
C ALA A 127 -7.07 -3.85 10.56
N LEU A 128 -5.82 -3.39 10.59
CA LEU A 128 -5.32 -2.47 11.61
C LEU A 128 -6.10 -1.15 11.63
N PHE A 129 -6.41 -0.59 10.46
CA PHE A 129 -7.21 0.63 10.34
C PHE A 129 -8.65 0.43 10.80
N LEU A 130 -9.28 -0.70 10.47
CA LEU A 130 -10.63 -1.04 10.95
C LEU A 130 -10.67 -1.23 12.47
N MET A 131 -9.66 -1.88 13.05
CA MET A 131 -9.53 -2.01 14.50
C MET A 131 -9.38 -0.65 15.19
N ASP A 132 -8.63 0.27 14.59
CA ASP A 132 -8.48 1.63 15.09
C ASP A 132 -9.81 2.39 15.08
N LEU A 133 -10.54 2.34 13.96
CA LEU A 133 -11.87 2.95 13.83
C LEU A 133 -12.87 2.37 14.86
N ARG A 134 -12.87 1.05 15.05
CA ARG A 134 -13.72 0.38 16.05
C ARG A 134 -13.39 0.84 17.47
N SER A 135 -12.10 0.98 17.79
CA SER A 135 -11.63 1.44 19.09
C SER A 135 -12.08 2.88 19.38
N ARG A 136 -12.01 3.76 18.37
CA ARG A 136 -12.48 5.14 18.46
C ARG A 136 -13.99 5.24 18.70
N LYS A 137 -14.80 4.47 17.94
CA LYS A 137 -16.26 4.41 18.14
C LYS A 137 -16.61 3.93 19.55
N ALA A 138 -15.93 2.90 20.05
CA ALA A 138 -16.16 2.37 21.40
C ALA A 138 -15.81 3.39 22.49
N ALA A 139 -14.76 4.20 22.30
CA ALA A 139 -14.41 5.28 23.23
C ALA A 139 -15.44 6.41 23.22
N ALA A 140 -15.91 6.83 22.03
CA ALA A 140 -16.92 7.87 21.90
C ALA A 140 -18.24 7.50 22.62
N LYS A 141 -18.69 6.26 22.48
CA LYS A 141 -19.91 5.75 23.14
C LYS A 141 -19.84 5.67 24.67
N ARG A 142 -18.63 5.62 25.27
CA ARG A 142 -18.47 5.62 26.74
C ARG A 142 -18.53 7.01 27.36
N HIS A 143 -18.41 8.05 26.53
CA HIS A 143 -18.41 9.45 26.96
C HIS A 143 -19.71 10.19 26.57
N SER A 144 -20.66 9.50 25.93
CA SER A 144 -22.03 9.93 25.66
C SER A 144 -22.99 9.33 26.66
#